data_AF-A0A9E3FWR4-F1
#
_entry.id   AF-A0A9E3FWR4-F1
#
_cell.length_a   1.000
_cell.length_b   1.000
_cell.length_c   1.000
_cell.angle_alpha   90.00
_cell.angle_beta   90.00
_cell.angle_gamma   90.00
#
_symmetry.space_group_name_H-M   'P 1'
#
loop_
_entity.id
_entity.type
_entity.pdbx_description
1 polymer ?
#
loop_
_entity_poly.entity_id
_entity_poly.type
_entity_poly.pdbx_seq_one_letter_code
_entity_poly.pdbx_strand_id
1 'polypeptide(L)' 'NLVQLEGQKILRSKGILAFDNDDDRYVFQGVHMMLEGDHQRKWKDGEPRQSRLVFIGRELPEQEIRDGFERCIVS' A
#
# COMPACT_ATOMS: atom_id res chain seq x y z
N ASN A 1 -12.51 3.49 -5.64
CA ASN A 1 -13.14 3.17 -4.35
C ASN A 1 -13.14 1.64 -4.15
N LEU A 2 -11.96 1.02 -4.01
CA LEU A 2 -11.77 -0.44 -4.15
C LEU A 2 -11.89 -1.19 -2.82
N VAL A 3 -11.33 -0.62 -1.74
CA VAL A 3 -11.36 -1.20 -0.39
C VAL A 3 -12.79 -1.35 0.15
N GLN A 4 -13.70 -0.46 -0.26
CA GLN A 4 -15.08 -0.44 0.22
C GLN A 4 -15.99 -1.45 -0.50
N LEU A 5 -15.64 -1.84 -1.73
CA LEU A 5 -16.37 -2.80 -2.56
C LEU A 5 -15.85 -4.25 -2.37
N GLU A 6 -14.54 -4.42 -2.21
CA GLU A 6 -13.89 -5.74 -2.14
C GLU A 6 -13.35 -6.08 -0.75
N GLY A 7 -13.57 -5.24 0.27
CA GLY A 7 -12.96 -5.42 1.58
C GLY A 7 -13.44 -6.64 2.38
N GLN A 8 -14.50 -7.35 1.93
CA GLN A 8 -14.80 -8.70 2.43
C GLN A 8 -13.81 -9.77 1.93
N LYS A 9 -13.18 -9.55 0.77
CA LYS A 9 -12.22 -10.49 0.16
C LYS A 9 -10.78 -10.20 0.54
N ILE A 10 -10.45 -8.94 0.86
CA ILE A 10 -9.13 -8.55 1.37
C ILE A 10 -9.09 -8.88 2.87
N LEU A 11 -8.35 -9.92 3.24
CA LEU A 11 -8.18 -10.35 4.63
C LEU A 11 -7.14 -9.48 5.35
N ARG A 12 -6.03 -9.21 4.66
CA ARG A 12 -4.94 -8.40 5.19
C ARG A 12 -4.26 -7.63 4.07
N SER A 13 -3.92 -6.38 4.35
CA SER A 13 -3.05 -5.58 3.50
C SER A 13 -1.90 -5.02 4.33
N LYS A 14 -0.72 -4.92 3.74
CA LYS A 14 0.41 -4.19 4.33
C LYS A 14 1.17 -3.53 3.21
N GLY A 15 1.72 -2.35 3.47
CA GLY A 15 2.62 -1.74 2.53
C GLY A 15 3.50 -0.66 3.12
N ILE A 16 4.58 -0.41 2.41
CA ILE A 16 5.47 0.72 2.60
C ILE A 16 5.27 1.59 1.37
N LEU A 17 4.96 2.86 1.56
CA LEU A 17 4.85 3.85 0.49
C LEU A 17 6.04 4.78 0.55
N ALA A 18 6.63 5.05 -0.61
CA ALA A 18 7.55 6.14 -0.83
C ALA A 18 6.76 7.30 -1.41
N PHE A 19 6.51 8.34 -0.61
CA PHE A 19 5.88 9.56 -1.08
C PHE A 19 6.92 10.51 -1.64
N ASP A 20 6.51 11.30 -2.65
CA ASP A 20 7.35 12.37 -3.16
C ASP A 20 7.52 13.46 -2.09
N ASN A 21 8.73 13.98 -1.95
CA ASN A 21 9.14 14.94 -0.92
C ASN A 21 8.94 14.47 0.54
N ASP A 22 8.85 13.15 0.80
CA ASP A 22 8.82 12.60 2.15
C ASP A 22 10.10 11.81 2.45
N ASP A 23 10.78 12.21 3.52
CA ASP A 23 12.00 11.53 3.96
C ASP A 23 11.74 10.28 4.81
N ASP A 24 10.50 10.13 5.28
CA ASP A 24 10.05 9.01 6.08
C ASP A 24 9.36 7.93 5.23
N ARG A 25 9.44 6.71 5.76
CA ARG A 25 8.68 5.58 5.24
C ARG A 25 7.29 5.64 5.81
N TYR A 26 6.29 5.78 4.95
CA TYR A 26 4.91 5.63 5.34
C TYR A 26 4.54 4.15 5.32
N VAL A 27 4.21 3.60 6.49
CA VAL A 27 3.84 2.19 6.61
C VAL A 27 2.35 2.12 6.91
N PHE A 28 1.62 1.39 6.08
CA PHE A 28 0.23 1.11 6.32
C PHE A 28 -0.01 -0.38 6.53
N GLN A 29 -1.04 -0.69 7.29
CA GLN A 29 -1.57 -2.02 7.47
C GLN A 29 -3.09 -1.97 7.49
N GLY A 30 -3.71 -2.98 6.91
CA GLY A 30 -5.15 -3.14 6.93
C GLY A 30 -5.57 -4.55 7.27
N VAL A 31 -6.68 -4.65 7.99
CA VAL A 31 -7.35 -5.90 8.36
C VAL A 31 -8.81 -5.74 7.98
N HIS A 32 -9.28 -6.56 7.04
CA HIS A 32 -10.60 -6.41 6.43
C HIS A 32 -10.82 -4.98 5.89
N MET A 33 -11.79 -4.26 6.46
CA MET A 33 -12.18 -2.90 6.05
C MET A 33 -11.36 -1.79 6.72
N MET A 34 -10.58 -2.13 7.76
CA MET A 34 -9.80 -1.15 8.49
C MET A 34 -8.45 -0.96 7.81
N LEU A 35 -8.09 0.29 7.53
CA LEU A 35 -6.79 0.70 7.02
C LEU A 35 -6.23 1.75 7.97
N GLU A 36 -5.05 1.49 8.53
CA GLU A 36 -4.29 2.41 9.36
C GLU A 36 -2.90 2.60 8.76
N GLY A 37 -2.33 3.79 8.88
CA GLY A 37 -0.99 4.07 8.40
C GLY A 37 -0.34 5.21 9.18
N ASP A 38 0.98 5.12 9.31
CA ASP A 38 1.78 6.08 10.06
C ASP A 38 3.20 6.21 9.48
N HIS A 39 3.84 7.36 9.73
CA HIS A 39 5.24 7.58 9.39
C HIS A 39 6.11 6.86 10.42
N GLN A 40 6.94 5.94 9.96
CA GLN A 40 7.72 5.07 10.85
C GLN A 40 9.12 5.61 11.12
N ARG A 41 9.95 5.63 10.08
CA ARG A 41 11.34 6.08 10.17
C ARG A 41 11.79 6.61 8.83
N LYS A 42 12.81 7.46 8.87
CA LYS A 42 13.56 7.88 7.68
C LYS A 42 14.04 6.68 6.87
N TRP A 43 14.04 6.85 5.56
CA TRP A 43 14.79 5.97 4.67
C TRP A 43 16.26 5.93 5.09
N LYS A 44 16.88 4.75 5.09
CA LYS A 44 18.33 4.63 5.37
C LYS A 44 19.12 5.02 4.14
N ASP A 45 20.36 5.47 4.36
CA ASP A 45 21.31 5.69 3.28
C ASP A 45 21.51 4.39 2.47
N GLY A 46 21.28 4.47 1.16
CA GLY A 46 21.33 3.33 0.24
C GLY A 46 20.11 2.40 0.26
N GLU A 47 19.08 2.67 1.07
CA GLU A 47 17.81 1.94 1.00
C GLU A 47 17.01 2.40 -0.23
N PRO A 48 16.60 1.49 -1.14
CA PRO A 48 15.81 1.88 -2.29
C PRO A 48 14.47 2.45 -1.84
N ARG A 49 14.22 3.71 -2.20
CA ARG A 49 12.93 4.41 -1.98
C ARG A 49 11.88 3.86 -2.94
N GLN A 50 11.27 2.75 -2.56
CA GLN A 50 10.27 2.07 -3.39
C GLN A 50 9.02 1.74 -2.59
N SER A 51 7.86 1.98 -3.22
CA SER A 51 6.58 1.54 -2.69
C SER A 51 6.44 0.03 -2.87
N ARG A 52 6.11 -0.69 -1.80
CA ARG A 52 5.90 -2.14 -1.79
C ARG A 52 4.65 -2.47 -1.01
N LEU A 53 3.72 -3.17 -1.64
CA LEU A 53 2.45 -3.54 -1.06
C LEU A 53 2.25 -5.05 -1.14
N VAL A 54 1.54 -5.60 -0.16
CA VAL A 54 1.09 -6.98 -0.14
C VAL A 54 -0.40 -7.00 0.20
N PHE A 55 -1.16 -7.76 -0.59
CA PHE A 55 -2.58 -8.02 -0.36
C PHE A 55 -2.76 -9.51 -0.19
N ILE A 56 -3.48 -9.90 0.85
CA ILE A 56 -3.82 -11.30 1.15
C ILE A 56 -5.34 -11.36 1.16
N GLY A 57 -5.89 -12.17 0.28
CA GLY A 57 -7.33 -12.28 0.10
C GLY A 57 -7.71 -13.45 -0.79
N ARG A 58 -9.01 -13.56 -1.09
CA ARG A 58 -9.56 -14.61 -1.95
C ARG A 58 -10.08 -14.00 -3.24
N GLU A 59 -9.72 -14.57 -4.39
CA GLU A 59 -10.19 -14.11 -5.71
C GLU A 59 -10.02 -12.59 -5.90
N LEU A 60 -8.85 -12.08 -5.53
CA LEU A 60 -8.54 -10.65 -5.67
C LEU A 60 -8.36 -10.30 -7.16
N PRO A 61 -8.95 -9.19 -7.65
CA PRO A 61 -8.74 -8.71 -9.00
C PRO A 61 -7.34 -8.08 -9.10
N GLU A 62 -6.31 -8.91 -9.28
CA GLU A 62 -4.90 -8.48 -9.27
C GLU A 62 -4.64 -7.32 -10.24
N GLN A 63 -5.16 -7.42 -11.47
CA GLN A 63 -4.94 -6.40 -12.49
C GLN A 63 -5.54 -5.06 -12.09
N GLU A 64 -6.76 -5.03 -11.55
CA GLU A 64 -7.40 -3.78 -11.12
C GLU A 64 -6.67 -3.15 -9.92
N ILE A 65 -6.19 -3.98 -8.99
CA ILE A 65 -5.36 -3.52 -7.87
C ILE A 65 -4.08 -2.90 -8.41
N ARG A 66 -3.38 -3.59 -9.32
CA ARG A 66 -2.14 -3.12 -9.93
C ARG A 66 -2.34 -1.82 -10.69
N ASP A 67 -3.31 -1.77 -11.60
CA ASP A 67 -3.65 -0.59 -12.39
C ASP A 67 -4.06 0.59 -11.51
N GLY A 68 -4.75 0.32 -10.39
CA GLY A 68 -5.12 1.32 -9.41
C GLY A 68 -3.91 1.97 -8.75
N PHE A 69 -2.89 1.17 -8.40
CA PHE A 69 -1.65 1.69 -7.81
C PHE A 69 -0.72 2.34 -8.83
N GLU A 70 -0.61 1.79 -10.03
CA GLU A 70 0.22 2.36 -11.10
C GLU A 70 -0.21 3.79 -11.46
N ARG A 71 -1.52 4.07 -11.43
CA ARG A 71 -2.06 5.43 -11.62
C ARG A 71 -1.68 6.42 -10.52
N CYS A 72 -1.29 5.93 -9.34
CA CYS A 72 -0.87 6.76 -8.21
C CYS A 72 0.65 6.94 -8.13
N ILE A 73 1.41 6.32 -9.03
CA ILE A 73 2.86 6.49 -9.09
C ILE A 73 3.15 7.89 -9.65
N VAL A 74 3.78 8.72 -8.84
CA VAL A 74 4.34 10.00 -9.28
C VAL A 74 5.67 9.67 -9.97
N SER A 75 5.81 10.17 -11.20
CA SER A 75 7.01 10.03 -12.05
C SER A 75 8.04 11.10 -11.76
#